data_AF-A0A067CG36-F1
#
_entry.id   AF-A0A067CG36-F1
#
_cell.length_a   1.000
_cell.length_b   1.000
_cell.length_c   1.000
_cell.angle_alpha   90.00
_cell.angle_beta   90.00
_cell.angle_gamma   90.00
#
_symmetry.space_group_name_H-M   'P 1'
#
loop_
_entity.id
_entity.type
_entity.pdbx_description
1 polymer ?
#
loop_
_entity_poly.entity_id
_entity_poly.type
_entity_poly.pdbx_seq_one_letter_code
_entity_poly.pdbx_strand_id
1 'polypeptide(L)'
;MTMAFSVASCQKERIYESGEVLGRGVKLELWKANHKNVEVLDLESETIQTGMTHLRDYASSGAKFMHCADKLIRNVLEAALTQLPNDEDAVVTTPLGYKAKGVDYEDNVKVCGIALCDDKLCTERLEHLLASTLPFDSTIGAIKLQDNAVATSSLPDDIEESFVVLLHPDFASFEKMQPVIKLLLKKGVEPDHIQVVSLVTCPAAADQFCKVFPDVNLVTASYDAASDSQGRIVPGIGNFEARYVGNDGPVSDEPPSVDPATEAASGSSSWWPFK
;
A
#
# COMPACT_ATOMS: atom_id res chain seq x y z
N MET A 1 -29.92 33.26 -17.56
CA MET A 1 -29.55 33.33 -16.13
C MET A 1 -28.71 32.10 -15.87
N THR A 2 -27.40 32.26 -15.95
CA THR A 2 -26.42 31.17 -15.95
C THR A 2 -26.25 30.69 -14.51
N MET A 3 -26.69 29.47 -14.20
CA MET A 3 -26.35 28.83 -12.93
C MET A 3 -24.88 28.46 -12.97
N ALA A 4 -24.06 29.18 -12.19
CA ALA A 4 -22.69 28.77 -11.91
C ALA A 4 -22.75 27.49 -11.08
N PHE A 5 -22.11 26.43 -11.56
CA PHE A 5 -21.90 25.20 -10.78
C PHE A 5 -21.10 25.56 -9.53
N SER A 6 -21.65 25.22 -8.36
CA SER A 6 -20.96 25.35 -7.09
C SER A 6 -19.80 24.36 -7.06
N VAL A 7 -18.58 24.86 -6.85
CA VAL A 7 -17.43 24.04 -6.49
C VAL A 7 -17.81 23.22 -5.26
N ALA A 8 -17.59 21.91 -5.30
CA ALA A 8 -17.81 21.01 -4.16
C ALA A 8 -17.21 21.63 -2.89
N SER A 9 -18.04 21.96 -1.90
CA SER A 9 -17.55 22.58 -0.67
C SER A 9 -16.81 21.53 0.14
N CYS A 10 -15.49 21.71 0.31
CA CYS A 10 -14.73 20.90 1.26
C CYS A 10 -15.39 21.02 2.64
N GLN A 11 -15.86 19.90 3.23
CA GLN A 11 -16.55 19.93 4.52
C GLN A 11 -15.61 20.32 5.69
N LYS A 12 -14.29 20.30 5.48
CA LYS A 12 -13.26 20.65 6.47
C LYS A 12 -12.22 21.60 5.85
N GLU A 13 -11.85 22.68 6.54
CA GLU A 13 -10.85 23.64 6.04
C GLU A 13 -9.39 23.15 6.18
N ARG A 14 -9.15 22.10 6.99
CA ARG A 14 -7.80 21.57 7.20
C ARG A 14 -7.25 20.94 5.92
N ILE A 15 -6.12 21.48 5.46
CA ILE A 15 -5.27 20.88 4.44
C ILE A 15 -4.31 19.93 5.15
N TYR A 16 -4.25 18.69 4.67
CA TYR A 16 -3.34 17.67 5.18
C TYR A 16 -2.14 17.54 4.25
N GLU A 17 -0.95 17.36 4.82
CA GLU A 17 0.24 17.00 4.07
C GLU A 17 0.59 15.53 4.31
N SER A 18 1.06 14.84 3.26
CA SER A 18 1.53 13.48 3.44
C SER A 18 2.75 13.42 4.37
N GLY A 19 2.79 12.38 5.21
CA GLY A 19 3.83 12.18 6.20
C GLY A 19 3.93 13.28 7.25
N GLU A 20 2.93 14.17 7.40
CA GLU A 20 2.96 15.26 8.39
C GLU A 20 3.14 14.72 9.82
N VAL A 21 2.56 13.55 10.10
CA VAL A 21 2.64 12.86 11.40
C VAL A 21 4.02 12.28 11.69
N LEU A 22 4.81 11.99 10.65
CA LEU A 22 6.20 11.54 10.76
C LEU A 22 7.13 12.70 11.16
N GLY A 23 6.67 13.93 10.97
CA GLY A 23 7.47 15.14 11.15
C GLY A 23 8.45 15.37 9.99
N ARG A 24 9.47 16.20 10.26
CA ARG A 24 10.52 16.58 9.31
C ARG A 24 11.87 16.61 10.02
N GLY A 25 12.96 16.52 9.26
CA GLY A 25 14.33 16.56 9.78
C GLY A 25 14.56 15.47 10.84
N VAL A 26 15.13 15.84 12.00
CA VAL A 26 15.50 14.90 13.08
C VAL A 26 14.33 14.02 13.54
N LYS A 27 13.09 14.53 13.53
CA LYS A 27 11.92 13.73 13.92
C LYS A 27 11.65 12.58 12.95
N LEU A 28 11.74 12.87 11.65
CA LEU A 28 11.55 11.87 10.61
C LEU A 28 12.67 10.82 10.66
N GLU A 29 13.92 11.25 10.83
CA GLU A 29 15.06 10.33 10.96
C GLU A 29 14.92 9.40 12.17
N LEU A 30 14.45 9.93 13.31
CA LEU A 30 14.20 9.11 14.50
C LEU A 30 13.03 8.15 14.29
N TRP A 31 11.99 8.56 13.55
CA TRP A 31 10.89 7.67 13.18
C TRP A 31 11.38 6.54 12.27
N LYS A 32 12.13 6.86 11.20
CA LYS A 32 12.74 5.88 10.28
C LYS A 32 13.65 4.90 11.05
N ALA A 33 14.42 5.39 12.03
CA ALA A 33 15.27 4.54 12.86
C ALA A 33 14.49 3.54 13.75
N ASN A 34 13.27 3.89 14.16
CA ASN A 34 12.40 3.05 14.98
C ASN A 34 11.49 2.14 14.13
N HIS A 35 11.32 2.44 12.84
CA HIS A 35 10.44 1.72 11.90
C HIS A 35 11.27 1.29 10.67
N LYS A 36 12.36 0.56 10.90
CA LYS A 36 13.30 0.15 9.84
C LYS A 36 12.66 -0.72 8.76
N ASN A 37 11.58 -1.39 9.10
CA ASN A 37 10.79 -2.25 8.22
C ASN A 37 9.63 -1.49 7.54
N VAL A 38 9.60 -0.16 7.59
CA VAL A 38 8.58 0.65 6.89
C VAL A 38 9.24 1.64 5.95
N GLU A 39 8.88 1.55 4.67
CA GLU A 39 9.27 2.49 3.64
C GLU A 39 8.05 3.29 3.16
N VAL A 40 8.17 4.62 3.16
CA VAL A 40 7.12 5.55 2.72
C VAL A 40 7.63 6.32 1.50
N LEU A 41 7.09 6.02 0.32
CA LEU A 41 7.70 6.41 -0.95
C LEU A 41 7.42 7.86 -1.37
N ASP A 42 6.28 8.44 -1.00
CA ASP A 42 5.93 9.80 -1.42
C ASP A 42 6.73 10.89 -0.70
N LEU A 43 7.52 10.54 0.31
CA LEU A 43 8.46 11.47 0.93
C LEU A 43 9.57 11.90 -0.04
N GLU A 44 9.89 11.04 -1.02
CA GLU A 44 11.07 11.18 -1.88
C GLU A 44 10.72 11.04 -3.37
N SER A 45 9.47 10.73 -3.74
CA SER A 45 9.05 10.49 -5.12
C SER A 45 7.87 11.35 -5.59
N GLU A 46 8.15 12.32 -6.47
CA GLU A 46 7.12 13.16 -7.13
C GLU A 46 6.12 12.32 -7.95
N THR A 47 6.57 11.20 -8.51
CA THR A 47 5.71 10.28 -9.27
C THR A 47 4.65 9.65 -8.35
N ILE A 48 5.05 9.24 -7.14
CA ILE A 48 4.13 8.70 -6.14
C ILE A 48 3.19 9.81 -5.65
N GLN A 49 3.71 11.01 -5.34
CA GLN A 49 2.90 12.16 -4.94
C GLN A 49 1.83 12.53 -5.99
N THR A 50 2.19 12.51 -7.27
CA THR A 50 1.25 12.78 -8.38
C THR A 50 0.17 11.70 -8.45
N GLY A 51 0.54 10.43 -8.32
CA GLY A 51 -0.41 9.33 -8.26
C GLY A 51 -1.37 9.47 -7.08
N MET A 52 -0.85 9.71 -5.88
CA MET A 52 -1.65 9.93 -4.67
C MET A 52 -2.60 11.12 -4.82
N THR A 53 -2.18 12.21 -5.46
CA THR A 53 -3.04 13.36 -5.73
C THR A 53 -4.27 12.94 -6.56
N HIS A 54 -4.07 12.16 -7.63
CA HIS A 54 -5.18 11.67 -8.46
C HIS A 54 -6.09 10.66 -7.76
N LEU A 55 -5.56 9.87 -6.84
CA LEU A 55 -6.36 8.93 -6.06
C LEU A 55 -7.13 9.64 -4.96
N ARG A 56 -6.59 10.70 -4.36
CA ARG A 56 -7.28 11.49 -3.33
C ARG A 56 -8.39 12.36 -3.91
N ASP A 57 -8.24 12.81 -5.16
CA ASP A 57 -9.23 13.63 -5.85
C ASP A 57 -10.60 12.91 -5.90
N TYR A 58 -11.59 13.50 -5.24
CA TYR A 58 -12.97 13.01 -5.21
C TYR A 58 -13.60 12.94 -6.60
N ALA A 59 -13.24 13.86 -7.50
CA ALA A 59 -13.73 13.85 -8.89
C ALA A 59 -13.06 12.78 -9.76
N SER A 60 -12.05 12.07 -9.25
CA SER A 60 -11.44 10.93 -9.92
C SER A 60 -12.26 9.67 -9.67
N SER A 61 -13.03 9.22 -10.66
CA SER A 61 -13.88 8.03 -10.55
C SER A 61 -13.83 7.15 -11.80
N GLY A 62 -14.44 5.97 -11.70
CA GLY A 62 -14.56 5.01 -12.80
C GLY A 62 -13.23 4.69 -13.48
N ALA A 63 -13.22 4.73 -14.81
CA ALA A 63 -12.04 4.38 -15.62
C ALA A 63 -10.81 5.26 -15.34
N LYS A 64 -11.01 6.54 -14.99
CA LYS A 64 -9.92 7.45 -14.64
C LYS A 64 -9.25 7.02 -13.35
N PHE A 65 -10.04 6.75 -12.31
CA PHE A 65 -9.53 6.27 -11.02
C PHE A 65 -8.77 4.95 -11.18
N MET A 66 -9.38 3.98 -11.88
CA MET A 66 -8.76 2.66 -12.13
C MET A 66 -7.39 2.81 -12.81
N HIS A 67 -7.32 3.62 -13.88
CA HIS A 67 -6.06 3.84 -14.59
C HIS A 67 -4.98 4.45 -13.69
N CYS A 68 -5.33 5.47 -12.90
CA CYS A 68 -4.39 6.09 -11.96
C CYS A 68 -3.97 5.13 -10.84
N ALA A 69 -4.90 4.32 -10.32
CA ALA A 69 -4.64 3.33 -9.29
C ALA A 69 -3.71 2.23 -9.79
N ASP A 70 -3.98 1.63 -10.95
CA ASP A 70 -3.12 0.62 -11.57
C ASP A 70 -1.69 1.14 -11.75
N LYS A 71 -1.55 2.36 -12.27
CA LYS A 71 -0.24 3.00 -12.45
C LYS A 71 0.48 3.19 -11.13
N LEU A 72 -0.22 3.68 -10.10
CA LEU A 72 0.41 3.92 -8.80
C LEU A 72 0.80 2.60 -8.12
N ILE A 73 -0.08 1.60 -8.11
CA ILE A 73 0.21 0.29 -7.52
C ILE A 73 1.43 -0.34 -8.19
N ARG A 74 1.55 -0.25 -9.53
CA ARG A 74 2.77 -0.70 -10.22
C ARG A 74 4.02 -0.01 -9.69
N ASN A 75 4.00 1.32 -9.55
CA ASN A 75 5.17 2.04 -9.03
C ASN A 75 5.56 1.62 -7.60
N VAL A 76 4.57 1.36 -6.72
CA VAL A 76 4.84 0.91 -5.35
C VAL A 76 5.34 -0.54 -5.34
N LEU A 77 4.76 -1.42 -6.17
CA LEU A 77 5.24 -2.80 -6.36
C LEU A 77 6.67 -2.82 -6.86
N GLU A 78 6.99 -2.06 -7.91
CA GLU A 78 8.35 -1.96 -8.46
C GLU A 78 9.35 -1.47 -7.40
N ALA A 79 8.98 -0.48 -6.58
CA ALA A 79 9.81 -0.05 -5.46
C ALA A 79 10.06 -1.19 -4.45
N ALA A 80 9.03 -1.95 -4.08
CA ALA A 80 9.18 -3.09 -3.18
C ALA A 80 10.08 -4.20 -3.77
N LEU A 81 9.96 -4.45 -5.07
CA LEU A 81 10.76 -5.45 -5.79
C LEU A 81 12.24 -5.09 -5.85
N THR A 82 12.61 -3.81 -5.76
CA THR A 82 14.03 -3.40 -5.69
C THR A 82 14.75 -3.86 -4.41
N GLN A 83 14.01 -4.32 -3.39
CA GLN A 83 14.57 -4.86 -2.15
C GLN A 83 14.88 -6.37 -2.24
N LEU A 84 14.52 -7.04 -3.34
CA LEU A 84 14.84 -8.45 -3.56
C LEU A 84 16.33 -8.63 -3.86
N PRO A 85 16.93 -9.80 -3.55
CA PRO A 85 18.32 -10.09 -3.87
C PRO A 85 18.61 -9.96 -5.37
N ASN A 86 19.68 -9.24 -5.72
CA ASN A 86 20.07 -8.97 -7.09
C ASN A 86 21.56 -9.27 -7.36
N ASP A 87 21.87 -9.69 -8.59
CA ASP A 87 23.22 -9.75 -9.14
C ASP A 87 23.53 -8.43 -9.85
N GLU A 88 24.26 -7.54 -9.18
CA GLU A 88 24.70 -6.24 -9.73
C GLU A 88 25.79 -6.35 -10.83
N ASP A 89 26.33 -7.56 -11.04
CA ASP A 89 27.39 -7.85 -11.99
C ASP A 89 26.93 -8.74 -13.16
N ALA A 90 25.62 -8.90 -13.35
CA ALA A 90 25.04 -9.69 -14.42
C ALA A 90 25.59 -9.26 -15.80
N VAL A 91 26.06 -10.23 -16.60
CA VAL A 91 26.57 -9.98 -17.96
C VAL A 91 25.79 -10.77 -19.00
N VAL A 92 25.06 -10.05 -19.85
CA VAL A 92 24.30 -10.62 -20.95
C VAL A 92 25.05 -10.49 -22.29
N THR A 93 24.66 -11.32 -23.26
CA THR A 93 25.13 -11.19 -24.65
C THR A 93 23.98 -10.67 -25.50
N THR A 94 24.15 -9.48 -26.07
CA THR A 94 23.16 -8.87 -26.96
C THR A 94 22.97 -9.71 -28.24
N PRO A 95 21.85 -9.55 -28.98
CA PRO A 95 21.63 -10.23 -30.26
C PRO A 95 22.70 -9.93 -31.33
N LEU A 96 23.52 -8.88 -31.14
CA LEU A 96 24.64 -8.51 -32.00
C LEU A 96 25.98 -9.14 -31.58
N GLY A 97 25.99 -9.92 -30.50
CA GLY A 97 27.19 -10.59 -29.98
C GLY A 97 28.03 -9.75 -28.99
N TYR A 98 27.64 -8.51 -28.69
CA TYR A 98 28.35 -7.69 -27.69
C TYR A 98 27.93 -8.07 -26.26
N LYS A 99 28.88 -8.03 -25.33
CA LYS A 99 28.62 -8.15 -23.90
C LYS A 99 28.08 -6.84 -23.34
N ALA A 100 27.08 -6.92 -22.46
CA ALA A 100 26.54 -5.79 -21.73
C ALA A 100 26.44 -6.15 -20.24
N LYS A 101 26.96 -5.27 -19.38
CA LYS A 101 26.77 -5.37 -17.93
C LYS A 101 25.40 -4.80 -17.57
N GLY A 102 24.68 -5.47 -16.69
CA GLY A 102 23.39 -5.05 -16.16
C GLY A 102 23.23 -5.44 -14.70
N VAL A 103 21.99 -5.40 -14.24
CA VAL A 103 21.55 -5.90 -12.94
C VAL A 103 20.37 -6.83 -13.21
N ASP A 104 20.31 -7.95 -12.52
CA ASP A 104 19.19 -8.89 -12.57
C ASP A 104 18.94 -9.48 -11.18
N TYR A 105 17.83 -10.20 -10.98
CA TYR A 105 17.62 -10.93 -9.73
C TYR A 105 18.57 -12.13 -9.62
N GLU A 106 18.89 -12.56 -8.41
CA GLU A 106 19.60 -13.84 -8.22
C GLU A 106 18.73 -15.02 -8.70
N ASP A 107 19.36 -16.08 -9.24
CA ASP A 107 18.66 -17.23 -9.87
C ASP A 107 17.66 -17.96 -8.94
N ASN A 108 17.83 -17.85 -7.62
CA ASN A 108 17.00 -18.47 -6.59
C ASN A 108 15.86 -17.58 -6.09
N VAL A 109 15.70 -16.36 -6.61
CA VAL A 109 14.60 -15.47 -6.22
C VAL A 109 13.29 -15.97 -6.82
N LYS A 110 12.45 -16.58 -5.98
CA LYS A 110 11.06 -16.93 -6.29
C LYS A 110 10.13 -15.90 -5.65
N VAL A 111 9.13 -15.43 -6.38
CA VAL A 111 8.17 -14.45 -5.85
C VAL A 111 6.75 -15.02 -5.91
N CYS A 112 5.99 -14.83 -4.83
CA CYS A 112 4.57 -15.14 -4.75
C CYS A 112 3.77 -13.87 -4.42
N GLY A 113 2.87 -13.47 -5.31
CA GLY A 113 1.95 -12.36 -5.10
C GLY A 113 0.63 -12.81 -4.51
N ILE A 114 0.09 -12.07 -3.53
CA ILE A 114 -1.23 -12.31 -2.95
C ILE A 114 -1.96 -10.98 -2.81
N ALA A 115 -3.13 -10.84 -3.41
CA ALA A 115 -3.99 -9.66 -3.22
C ALA A 115 -4.98 -9.89 -2.06
N LEU A 116 -5.15 -8.88 -1.21
CA LEU A 116 -6.04 -8.93 -0.05
C LEU A 116 -7.10 -7.83 -0.14
N CYS A 117 -8.29 -8.19 -0.63
CA CYS A 117 -9.48 -7.35 -0.69
C CYS A 117 -10.73 -8.16 -0.32
N ASP A 118 -11.78 -7.46 0.14
CA ASP A 118 -13.06 -8.11 0.48
C ASP A 118 -13.91 -8.37 -0.78
N ASP A 119 -13.92 -7.41 -1.71
CA ASP A 119 -14.63 -7.49 -2.98
C ASP A 119 -13.87 -8.40 -3.97
N LYS A 120 -14.58 -9.42 -4.43
CA LYS A 120 -14.03 -10.43 -5.34
C LYS A 120 -13.51 -9.83 -6.66
N LEU A 121 -14.23 -8.88 -7.25
CA LEU A 121 -13.82 -8.26 -8.51
C LEU A 121 -12.59 -7.37 -8.32
N CYS A 122 -12.48 -6.70 -7.16
CA CYS A 122 -11.29 -5.97 -6.76
C CYS A 122 -10.08 -6.93 -6.69
N THR A 123 -10.23 -8.05 -5.96
CA THR A 123 -9.19 -9.07 -5.82
C THR A 123 -8.74 -9.63 -7.16
N GLU A 124 -9.65 -10.04 -8.04
CA GLU A 124 -9.32 -10.58 -9.38
C GLU A 124 -8.53 -9.58 -10.24
N ARG A 125 -8.84 -8.27 -10.13
CA ARG A 125 -8.11 -7.22 -10.85
C ARG A 125 -6.71 -6.99 -10.28
N LEU A 126 -6.58 -6.99 -8.96
CA LEU A 126 -5.28 -6.86 -8.29
C LEU A 126 -4.39 -8.09 -8.54
N GLU A 127 -4.96 -9.30 -8.60
CA GLU A 127 -4.25 -10.51 -9.00
C GLU A 127 -3.71 -10.41 -10.43
N HIS A 128 -4.50 -9.90 -11.38
CA HIS A 128 -4.03 -9.62 -12.74
C HIS A 128 -2.93 -8.55 -12.77
N LEU A 129 -3.03 -7.54 -11.89
CA LEU A 129 -2.02 -6.50 -11.76
C LEU A 129 -0.70 -7.06 -11.23
N LEU A 130 -0.75 -7.92 -10.20
CA LEU A 130 0.41 -8.66 -9.69
C LEU A 130 1.03 -9.53 -10.79
N ALA A 131 0.24 -10.35 -11.48
CA ALA A 131 0.71 -11.24 -12.55
C ALA A 131 1.39 -10.51 -13.71
N SER A 132 1.07 -9.23 -13.92
CA SER A 132 1.65 -8.40 -14.99
C SER A 132 2.71 -7.42 -14.50
N THR A 133 3.12 -7.48 -13.24
CA THR A 133 4.14 -6.58 -12.65
C THR A 133 5.27 -7.36 -11.97
N LEU A 134 4.94 -8.47 -11.30
CA LEU A 134 5.95 -9.32 -10.66
C LEU A 134 6.88 -9.97 -11.70
N PRO A 135 8.08 -10.44 -11.28
CA PRO A 135 8.99 -11.18 -12.16
C PRO A 135 8.30 -12.31 -12.94
N PHE A 136 8.80 -12.63 -14.13
CA PHE A 136 8.10 -13.52 -15.07
C PHE A 136 7.71 -14.89 -14.48
N ASP A 137 8.59 -15.49 -13.67
CA ASP A 137 8.37 -16.81 -13.06
C ASP A 137 7.62 -16.75 -11.71
N SER A 138 7.00 -15.62 -11.40
CA SER A 138 6.24 -15.44 -10.16
C SER A 138 4.94 -16.24 -10.15
N THR A 139 4.51 -16.64 -8.96
CA THR A 139 3.21 -17.29 -8.74
C THR A 139 2.21 -16.34 -8.10
N ILE A 140 0.92 -16.58 -8.33
CA ILE A 140 -0.16 -15.86 -7.65
C ILE A 140 -0.85 -16.80 -6.69
N GLY A 141 -0.71 -16.52 -5.39
CA GLY A 141 -1.43 -17.20 -4.33
C GLY A 141 -2.74 -16.48 -4.00
N ALA A 142 -3.65 -17.18 -3.33
CA ALA A 142 -4.92 -16.63 -2.89
C ALA A 142 -5.20 -16.96 -1.43
N ILE A 143 -5.50 -15.95 -0.63
CA ILE A 143 -5.93 -16.11 0.77
C ILE A 143 -7.25 -15.36 0.94
N LYS A 144 -8.29 -16.07 1.40
CA LYS A 144 -9.59 -15.48 1.71
C LYS A 144 -9.76 -15.39 3.22
N LEU A 145 -10.15 -14.21 3.67
CA LEU A 145 -10.47 -13.93 5.05
C LEU A 145 -11.99 -13.99 5.27
N GLN A 146 -12.40 -14.45 6.43
CA GLN A 146 -13.76 -14.35 6.95
C GLN A 146 -13.65 -13.95 8.42
N ASP A 147 -14.28 -12.85 8.82
CA ASP A 147 -14.26 -12.33 10.19
C ASP A 147 -12.84 -12.21 10.79
N ASN A 148 -11.91 -11.63 10.02
CA ASN A 148 -10.48 -11.51 10.38
C ASN A 148 -9.77 -12.84 10.69
N ALA A 149 -10.24 -13.95 10.10
CA ALA A 149 -9.60 -15.25 10.16
C ALA A 149 -9.42 -15.84 8.75
N VAL A 150 -8.39 -16.66 8.55
CA VAL A 150 -8.17 -17.36 7.27
C VAL A 150 -9.26 -18.41 7.08
N ALA A 151 -10.10 -18.21 6.07
CA ALA A 151 -11.13 -19.18 5.67
C ALA A 151 -10.57 -20.22 4.69
N THR A 152 -9.84 -19.76 3.68
CA THR A 152 -9.20 -20.63 2.67
C THR A 152 -7.88 -20.05 2.21
N SER A 153 -6.93 -20.91 1.86
CA SER A 153 -5.66 -20.51 1.24
C SER A 153 -5.29 -21.47 0.11
N SER A 154 -4.89 -20.93 -1.02
CA SER A 154 -4.27 -21.65 -2.15
C SER A 154 -2.89 -21.03 -2.36
N LEU A 155 -1.84 -21.73 -1.94
CA LEU A 155 -0.46 -21.27 -1.99
C LEU A 155 0.39 -22.32 -2.73
N PRO A 156 1.51 -21.93 -3.35
CA PRO A 156 2.52 -22.86 -3.85
C PRO A 156 2.95 -23.86 -2.79
N ASP A 157 3.33 -25.06 -3.21
CA ASP A 157 3.80 -26.12 -2.31
C ASP A 157 5.17 -25.80 -1.67
N ASP A 158 5.97 -24.95 -2.34
CA ASP A 158 7.31 -24.48 -1.96
C ASP A 158 7.32 -23.01 -1.52
N ILE A 159 6.22 -22.54 -0.92
CA ILE A 159 6.05 -21.14 -0.51
C ILE A 159 7.13 -20.68 0.49
N GLU A 160 7.68 -21.58 1.30
CA GLU A 160 8.76 -21.32 2.25
C GLU A 160 10.06 -20.84 1.58
N GLU A 161 10.27 -21.16 0.30
CA GLU A 161 11.42 -20.72 -0.49
C GLU A 161 11.19 -19.38 -1.20
N SER A 162 9.99 -18.79 -1.06
CA SER A 162 9.57 -17.63 -1.85
C SER A 162 9.59 -16.32 -1.05
N PHE A 163 9.87 -15.23 -1.76
CA PHE A 163 9.52 -13.88 -1.32
C PHE A 163 8.03 -13.64 -1.56
N VAL A 164 7.29 -13.25 -0.54
CA VAL A 164 5.83 -13.09 -0.59
C VAL A 164 5.46 -11.61 -0.58
N VAL A 165 4.79 -11.16 -1.64
CA VAL A 165 4.25 -9.80 -1.77
C VAL A 165 2.76 -9.81 -1.46
N LEU A 166 2.39 -9.25 -0.31
CA LEU A 166 1.01 -9.06 0.13
C LEU A 166 0.50 -7.68 -0.30
N LEU A 167 -0.30 -7.62 -1.37
CA LEU A 167 -0.88 -6.38 -1.86
C LEU A 167 -2.21 -6.07 -1.16
N HIS A 168 -2.23 -4.98 -0.40
CA HIS A 168 -3.42 -4.46 0.28
C HIS A 168 -3.46 -2.93 0.18
N PRO A 169 -4.19 -2.36 -0.82
CA PRO A 169 -4.09 -0.93 -1.14
C PRO A 169 -4.45 0.03 0.00
N ASP A 170 -5.44 -0.30 0.83
CA ASP A 170 -5.92 0.54 1.94
C ASP A 170 -5.62 -0.12 3.29
N PHE A 171 -4.41 0.10 3.83
CA PHE A 171 -3.96 -0.53 5.07
C PHE A 171 -4.33 0.30 6.30
N ALA A 172 -5.63 0.35 6.59
CA ALA A 172 -6.22 1.15 7.67
C ALA A 172 -6.21 0.48 9.05
N SER A 173 -6.17 -0.86 9.09
CA SER A 173 -6.16 -1.63 10.34
C SER A 173 -5.30 -2.89 10.24
N PHE A 174 -4.65 -3.24 11.34
CA PHE A 174 -3.76 -4.40 11.42
C PHE A 174 -4.49 -5.75 11.43
N GLU A 175 -5.78 -5.76 11.82
CA GLU A 175 -6.55 -6.98 12.11
C GLU A 175 -6.68 -7.91 10.89
N LYS A 176 -6.82 -7.35 9.69
CA LYS A 176 -6.90 -8.15 8.45
C LYS A 176 -5.55 -8.77 8.09
N MET A 177 -4.45 -8.07 8.34
CA MET A 177 -3.11 -8.48 7.91
C MET A 177 -2.51 -9.54 8.85
N GLN A 178 -2.79 -9.44 10.15
CA GLN A 178 -2.26 -10.34 11.16
C GLN A 178 -2.46 -11.85 10.91
N PRO A 179 -3.68 -12.35 10.62
CA PRO A 179 -3.90 -13.78 10.38
C PRO A 179 -3.19 -14.27 9.11
N VAL A 180 -3.03 -13.41 8.09
CA VAL A 180 -2.35 -13.72 6.83
C VAL A 180 -0.86 -13.94 7.08
N ILE A 181 -0.19 -12.98 7.73
CA ILE A 181 1.24 -13.09 8.04
C ILE A 181 1.49 -14.32 8.94
N LYS A 182 0.66 -14.55 9.96
CA LYS A 182 0.77 -15.74 10.82
C LYS A 182 0.65 -17.05 10.05
N LEU A 183 -0.20 -17.11 9.01
CA LEU A 183 -0.30 -18.29 8.15
C LEU A 183 1.00 -18.52 7.37
N LEU A 184 1.57 -17.47 6.76
CA LEU A 184 2.81 -17.57 5.98
C LEU A 184 3.99 -18.00 6.85
N LEU A 185 4.15 -17.39 8.02
CA LEU A 185 5.16 -17.81 9.00
C LEU A 185 4.98 -19.28 9.43
N LYS A 186 3.73 -19.71 9.65
CA LYS A 186 3.43 -21.11 9.97
C LYS A 186 3.74 -22.06 8.80
N LYS A 187 3.67 -21.57 7.56
CA LYS A 187 4.03 -22.31 6.35
C LYS A 187 5.54 -22.35 6.10
N GLY A 188 6.34 -21.63 6.90
CA GLY A 188 7.81 -21.66 6.83
C GLY A 188 8.42 -20.51 6.05
N VAL A 189 7.63 -19.53 5.60
CA VAL A 189 8.17 -18.32 4.98
C VAL A 189 8.94 -17.53 6.04
N GLU A 190 10.18 -17.14 5.72
CA GLU A 190 10.99 -16.30 6.60
C GLU A 190 10.35 -14.91 6.75
N PRO A 191 10.39 -14.28 7.94
CA PRO A 191 9.74 -12.98 8.17
C PRO A 191 10.19 -11.88 7.20
N ASP A 192 11.50 -11.81 6.91
CA ASP A 192 12.12 -10.83 6.01
C ASP A 192 11.84 -11.09 4.53
N HIS A 193 11.32 -12.28 4.20
CA HIS A 193 10.81 -12.62 2.87
C HIS A 193 9.36 -12.17 2.67
N ILE A 194 8.68 -11.62 3.68
CA ILE A 194 7.31 -11.12 3.56
C ILE A 194 7.33 -9.59 3.41
N GLN A 195 6.71 -9.09 2.34
CA GLN A 195 6.53 -7.67 2.08
C GLN A 195 5.04 -7.34 1.96
N VAL A 196 4.56 -6.40 2.78
CA VAL A 196 3.23 -5.80 2.63
C VAL A 196 3.37 -4.57 1.73
N VAL A 197 2.56 -4.50 0.67
CA VAL A 197 2.53 -3.39 -0.27
C VAL A 197 1.18 -2.69 -0.18
N SER A 198 1.18 -1.37 0.07
CA SER A 198 -0.04 -0.57 0.19
C SER A 198 0.06 0.79 -0.50
N LEU A 199 -1.08 1.41 -0.79
CA LEU A 199 -1.09 2.79 -1.30
C LEU A 199 -1.13 3.80 -0.16
N VAL A 200 -1.81 3.46 0.93
CA VAL A 200 -1.93 4.35 2.07
C VAL A 200 -2.01 3.54 3.36
N THR A 201 -1.36 4.04 4.40
CA THR A 201 -1.49 3.54 5.78
C THR A 201 -1.53 4.70 6.78
N CYS A 202 -1.64 4.41 8.06
CA CYS A 202 -1.65 5.39 9.15
C CYS A 202 -1.07 4.79 10.46
N PRO A 203 -0.83 5.60 11.51
CA PRO A 203 -0.28 5.12 12.78
C PRO A 203 -1.03 3.95 13.41
N ALA A 204 -2.36 3.95 13.31
CA ALA A 204 -3.19 2.93 13.93
C ALA A 204 -2.88 1.51 13.41
N ALA A 205 -2.49 1.39 12.13
CA ALA A 205 -2.11 0.11 11.51
C ALA A 205 -0.60 -0.12 11.57
N ALA A 206 0.19 0.84 11.10
CA ALA A 206 1.63 0.67 10.91
C ALA A 206 2.38 0.46 12.23
N ASP A 207 2.05 1.20 13.29
CA ASP A 207 2.76 1.09 14.57
C ASP A 207 2.52 -0.28 15.23
N GLN A 208 1.29 -0.80 15.13
CA GLN A 208 0.96 -2.14 15.60
C GLN A 208 1.65 -3.22 14.76
N PHE A 209 1.64 -3.05 13.43
CA PHE A 209 2.33 -3.94 12.51
C PHE A 209 3.82 -4.06 12.85
N CYS A 210 4.53 -2.93 13.00
CA CYS A 210 5.96 -2.93 13.33
C CYS A 210 6.26 -3.56 14.69
N LYS A 211 5.36 -3.35 15.67
CA LYS A 211 5.51 -3.94 17.00
C LYS A 211 5.34 -5.46 16.98
N VAL A 212 4.44 -5.98 16.15
CA VAL A 212 4.10 -7.42 16.13
C VAL A 212 4.98 -8.19 15.13
N PHE A 213 5.37 -7.58 14.02
CA PHE A 213 6.16 -8.16 12.95
C PHE A 213 7.32 -7.23 12.56
N PRO A 214 8.32 -7.05 13.44
CA PRO A 214 9.43 -6.11 13.20
C PRO A 214 10.33 -6.50 12.02
N ASP A 215 10.32 -7.78 11.64
CA ASP A 215 11.13 -8.33 10.55
C ASP A 215 10.36 -8.47 9.23
N VAL A 216 9.05 -8.15 9.21
CA VAL A 216 8.24 -8.12 7.99
C VAL A 216 8.22 -6.70 7.43
N ASN A 217 8.46 -6.55 6.14
CA ASN A 217 8.57 -5.24 5.51
C ASN A 217 7.19 -4.68 5.11
N LEU A 218 7.03 -3.37 5.21
CA LEU A 218 5.88 -2.60 4.71
C LEU A 218 6.40 -1.51 3.76
N VAL A 219 6.00 -1.60 2.50
CA VAL A 219 6.25 -0.57 1.49
C VAL A 219 4.94 0.10 1.16
N THR A 220 4.84 1.41 1.41
CA THR A 220 3.61 2.17 1.20
C THR A 220 3.86 3.43 0.38
N ALA A 221 2.91 3.79 -0.48
CA ALA A 221 3.00 5.07 -1.18
C ALA A 221 2.91 6.25 -0.21
N SER A 222 2.01 6.21 0.77
CA SER A 222 1.69 7.36 1.64
C SER A 222 1.44 6.94 3.09
N TYR A 223 1.86 7.79 4.03
CA TYR A 223 1.60 7.61 5.45
C TYR A 223 0.80 8.80 6.00
N ASP A 224 -0.46 8.54 6.33
CA ASP A 224 -1.46 9.55 6.65
C ASP A 224 -1.64 9.76 8.15
N ALA A 225 -2.31 10.86 8.50
CA ALA A 225 -2.30 11.39 9.86
C ALA A 225 -2.98 10.49 10.90
N ALA A 226 -4.12 9.87 10.56
CA ALA A 226 -4.94 9.15 11.52
C ALA A 226 -5.93 8.18 10.86
N SER A 227 -6.69 7.50 11.70
CA SER A 227 -7.94 6.82 11.35
C SER A 227 -9.11 7.51 12.07
N ASP A 228 -10.27 7.62 11.43
CA ASP A 228 -11.49 8.17 12.04
C ASP A 228 -12.26 7.12 12.88
N SER A 229 -13.40 7.51 13.46
CA SER A 229 -14.22 6.60 14.29
C SER A 229 -14.81 5.42 13.53
N GLN A 230 -14.84 5.49 12.20
CA GLN A 230 -15.32 4.43 11.32
C GLN A 230 -14.16 3.56 10.81
N GLY A 231 -12.93 3.80 11.28
CA GLY A 231 -11.75 3.03 10.88
C GLY A 231 -11.17 3.45 9.52
N ARG A 232 -11.57 4.61 8.97
CA ARG A 232 -11.09 5.10 7.67
C ARG A 232 -9.85 5.97 7.85
N ILE A 233 -8.85 5.81 6.98
CA ILE A 233 -7.66 6.66 7.00
C ILE A 233 -8.01 8.11 6.64
N VAL A 234 -7.39 9.06 7.33
CA VAL A 234 -7.56 10.50 7.12
C VAL A 234 -6.22 11.17 6.85
N PRO A 235 -6.06 11.91 5.72
CA PRO A 235 -7.09 12.22 4.71
C PRO A 235 -7.51 11.05 3.80
N GLY A 236 -6.68 10.01 3.67
CA GLY A 236 -7.00 8.75 2.98
C GLY A 236 -7.35 8.91 1.49
N ILE A 237 -7.94 7.84 0.94
CA ILE A 237 -8.40 7.76 -0.47
C ILE A 237 -9.88 7.35 -0.60
N GLY A 238 -10.63 7.37 0.51
CA GLY A 238 -12.00 6.85 0.57
C GLY A 238 -12.05 5.32 0.44
N ASN A 239 -13.21 4.78 0.07
CA ASN A 239 -13.36 3.33 -0.14
C ASN A 239 -12.66 2.91 -1.45
N PHE A 240 -11.44 2.39 -1.34
CA PHE A 240 -10.65 1.99 -2.49
C PHE A 240 -11.37 0.95 -3.37
N GLU A 241 -11.92 -0.10 -2.77
CA GLU A 241 -12.52 -1.21 -3.53
C GLU A 241 -13.72 -0.73 -4.35
N ALA A 242 -14.61 0.08 -3.78
CA ALA A 242 -15.76 0.66 -4.48
C ALA A 242 -15.35 1.54 -5.67
N ARG A 243 -14.33 2.39 -5.48
CA ARG A 243 -13.79 3.25 -6.54
C ARG A 243 -13.06 2.47 -7.62
N TYR A 244 -12.33 1.42 -7.22
CA TYR A 244 -11.51 0.60 -8.09
C TYR A 244 -12.33 -0.37 -8.93
N VAL A 245 -13.45 -0.89 -8.43
CA VAL A 245 -14.35 -1.73 -9.23
C VAL A 245 -15.31 -0.93 -10.12
N GLY A 246 -15.43 0.38 -9.85
CA GLY A 246 -16.28 1.31 -10.61
C GLY A 246 -17.73 1.34 -10.12
N ASN A 247 -17.98 0.98 -8.86
CA ASN A 247 -19.31 1.01 -8.24
C ASN A 247 -19.71 2.41 -7.75
N ASP A 248 -18.75 3.31 -7.59
CA ASP A 248 -19.04 4.73 -7.43
C ASP A 248 -19.43 5.29 -8.79
N GLY A 249 -20.75 5.47 -9.00
CA GLY A 249 -21.32 6.12 -10.17
C GLY A 249 -20.82 7.58 -10.34
N PRO A 250 -21.38 8.36 -11.29
CA PRO A 250 -21.06 9.78 -11.35
C PRO A 250 -21.32 10.38 -9.97
N VAL A 251 -20.22 10.91 -9.42
CA VAL A 251 -20.10 11.44 -8.08
C VAL A 251 -21.24 12.43 -7.84
N SER A 252 -22.04 12.23 -6.79
CA SER A 252 -23.04 13.22 -6.38
C SER A 252 -22.38 14.57 -6.15
N ASP A 253 -23.04 15.67 -6.49
CA ASP A 253 -22.53 17.02 -6.21
C ASP A 253 -22.32 17.29 -4.70
N GLU A 254 -22.87 16.43 -3.83
CA GLU A 254 -22.68 16.49 -2.38
C GLU A 254 -21.49 15.62 -1.92
N PRO A 255 -20.48 16.23 -1.25
CA PRO A 255 -19.37 15.48 -0.67
C PRO A 255 -19.82 14.61 0.52
N PRO A 256 -19.12 13.50 0.80
CA PRO A 256 -19.46 12.59 1.89
C PRO A 256 -19.44 13.29 3.26
N SER A 257 -20.38 12.94 4.15
CA SER A 257 -20.46 13.49 5.50
C SER A 257 -19.25 13.07 6.35
N VAL A 258 -18.59 14.03 6.99
CA VAL A 258 -17.39 13.80 7.81
C VAL A 258 -17.71 13.79 9.31
N ASP A 259 -17.05 12.91 10.06
CA ASP A 259 -17.14 12.87 11.52
C ASP A 259 -16.41 14.06 12.20
N PRO A 260 -17.07 14.85 13.05
CA PRO A 260 -16.45 15.93 13.83
C PRO A 260 -15.41 15.45 14.87
N ALA A 261 -15.45 14.19 15.32
CA ALA A 261 -14.51 13.67 16.32
C ALA A 261 -13.05 13.63 15.84
N THR A 262 -12.83 13.51 14.53
CA THR A 262 -11.48 13.51 13.94
C THR A 262 -10.76 14.86 14.06
N GLU A 263 -11.49 15.97 14.22
CA GLU A 263 -10.87 17.30 14.39
C GLU A 263 -10.24 17.46 15.78
N ALA A 264 -10.87 16.89 16.82
CA ALA A 264 -10.41 17.00 18.20
C ALA A 264 -9.15 16.17 18.48
N ALA A 265 -8.92 15.09 17.73
CA ALA A 265 -7.77 14.20 17.90
C ALA A 265 -6.43 14.81 17.43
N SER A 266 -6.44 15.96 16.75
CA SER A 266 -5.24 16.74 16.43
C SER A 266 -4.60 17.43 17.64
N GLY A 267 -5.24 17.35 18.81
CA GLY A 267 -4.63 17.63 20.11
C GLY A 267 -3.61 16.56 20.49
N SER A 268 -2.49 16.50 19.77
CA SER A 268 -1.19 15.93 20.15
C SER A 268 -1.18 15.19 21.51
N SER A 269 -1.49 13.89 21.50
CA SER A 269 -0.87 12.99 22.48
C SER A 269 0.49 12.60 21.94
N SER A 270 1.39 13.57 21.93
CA SER A 270 2.80 13.36 21.65
C SER A 270 3.34 12.29 22.61
N TRP A 271 3.81 11.17 22.07
CA TRP A 271 4.57 10.13 22.77
C TRP A 271 6.00 10.62 23.14
N TRP A 272 6.23 11.93 23.20
CA TRP A 272 7.56 12.50 23.44
C TRP A 272 7.73 12.84 24.92
N PRO A 273 8.83 12.42 25.57
CA PRO A 273 9.06 12.67 26.99
C PRO A 273 9.54 14.09 27.31
N PHE A 274 9.75 14.94 26.30
CA PHE A 274 10.18 16.33 26.48
C PHE A 274 9.27 17.26 25.67
N LYS A 275 8.49 18.06 26.39
CA LYS A 275 7.73 19.21 25.88
C LYS A 275 8.59 20.46 25.89
#